data_AF-A0A7V9HV04-F1
#
_entry.id   AF-A0A7V9HV04-F1
#
_cell.length_a   1.000
_cell.length_b   1.000
_cell.length_c   1.000
_cell.angle_alpha   90.00
_cell.angle_beta   90.00
_cell.angle_gamma   90.00
#
_symmetry.space_group_name_H-M   'P 1'
#
loop_
_entity.id
_entity.type
_entity.pdbx_description
1 polymer ?
#
loop_
_entity_poly.entity_id
_entity_poly.type
_entity_poly.pdbx_seq_one_letter_code
_entity_poly.pdbx_strand_id
1 'polypeptide(L)'
;SGEIAKSNLEYIARYHRMRGSRGFRAAAEHIVEQLRAAGVTDARIERFPADSKMFYGTQKARPPWDAEFAELWELRETKDGWTPQVRLASWEAMPITLAQDSESGEVTTELVDCRAERRFDSAPECVPENTQVFTKS
;
A
#
# COMPACT_ATOMS: atom_id res chain seq x y z
N SER A 1 19.20 12.02 23.88
CA SER A 1 19.82 11.41 22.69
C SER A 1 19.04 10.21 22.14
N GLY A 2 18.43 9.33 22.95
CA GLY A 2 17.55 8.26 22.42
C GLY A 2 16.09 8.66 22.14
N GLU A 3 15.49 9.51 22.99
CA GLU A 3 14.08 9.90 22.86
C GLU A 3 13.77 10.66 21.56
N ILE A 4 14.62 11.59 21.15
CA ILE A 4 14.46 12.35 19.91
C ILE A 4 14.53 11.41 18.69
N ALA A 5 15.46 10.45 18.70
CA ALA A 5 15.56 9.45 17.63
C ALA A 5 14.31 8.57 17.55
N LYS A 6 13.79 8.12 18.71
CA LYS A 6 12.55 7.34 18.79
C LYS A 6 11.34 8.15 18.32
N SER A 7 11.20 9.40 18.75
CA SER A 7 10.10 10.28 18.33
C SER A 7 10.08 10.49 16.82
N ASN A 8 11.25 10.67 16.19
CA ASN A 8 11.35 10.79 14.74
C ASN A 8 10.99 9.49 14.02
N LEU A 9 11.42 8.34 14.55
CA LEU A 9 11.05 7.05 14.01
C LEU A 9 9.53 6.81 14.10
N GLU A 10 8.91 7.11 15.24
CA GLU A 10 7.46 6.96 15.44
C GLU A 10 6.64 7.86 14.52
N TYR A 11 7.15 9.05 14.18
CA TYR A 11 6.52 9.93 13.20
C TYR A 11 6.58 9.33 11.79
N ILE A 12 7.76 8.91 11.34
CA ILE A 12 7.97 8.43 9.97
C ILE A 12 7.32 7.06 9.74
N ALA A 13 7.31 6.18 10.75
CA ALA A 13 6.80 4.82 10.64
C ALA A 13 5.28 4.73 10.40
N ARG A 14 4.54 5.80 10.65
CA ARG A 14 3.08 5.87 10.42
C ARG A 14 2.72 6.06 8.96
N TYR A 15 3.66 6.52 8.14
CA TYR A 15 3.40 6.78 6.74
C TYR A 15 3.62 5.55 5.89
N HIS A 16 2.74 5.37 4.92
CA HIS A 16 3.01 4.51 3.79
C HIS A 16 4.15 5.15 2.95
N ARG A 17 5.25 4.42 2.76
CA ARG A 17 6.50 4.94 2.18
C ARG A 17 6.73 4.51 0.72
N MET A 18 5.67 4.26 -0.03
CA MET A 18 5.80 4.06 -1.48
C MET A 18 6.22 5.34 -2.19
N ARG A 19 6.92 5.14 -3.30
CA ARG A 19 7.37 6.19 -4.21
C ARG A 19 6.21 7.11 -4.64
N GLY A 20 6.41 8.42 -4.51
CA GLY A 20 5.44 9.41 -4.96
C GLY A 20 4.15 9.50 -4.12
N SER A 21 4.02 8.73 -3.04
CA SER A 21 2.87 8.82 -2.12
C SER A 21 2.92 10.09 -1.26
N ARG A 22 1.75 10.53 -0.77
CA ARG A 22 1.64 11.63 0.20
C ARG A 22 2.45 11.37 1.47
N GLY A 23 2.44 10.14 1.97
CA GLY A 23 3.16 9.76 3.19
C GLY A 23 4.69 9.88 3.05
N PHE A 24 5.24 9.45 1.92
CA PHE A 24 6.67 9.63 1.63
C PHE A 24 7.07 11.10 1.58
N ARG A 25 6.22 11.94 0.99
CA ARG A 25 6.41 13.39 0.95
C ARG A 25 6.40 14.04 2.33
N ALA A 26 5.40 13.71 3.16
CA ALA A 26 5.30 14.24 4.53
C ALA A 26 6.50 13.85 5.40
N ALA A 27 7.01 12.62 5.24
CA ALA A 27 8.22 12.17 5.94
C ALA A 27 9.46 12.96 5.50
N ALA A 28 9.62 13.24 4.20
CA ALA A 28 10.74 14.04 3.70
C ALA A 28 10.69 15.50 4.20
N GLU A 29 9.49 16.09 4.25
CA GLU A 29 9.26 17.44 4.78
C GLU A 29 9.62 17.52 6.26
N HIS A 30 9.18 16.55 7.07
CA HIS A 30 9.55 16.45 8.49
C HIS A 30 11.06 16.37 8.70
N ILE A 31 11.75 15.52 7.93
CA ILE A 31 13.21 15.38 8.04
C ILE A 31 13.92 16.70 7.73
N VAL A 32 13.52 17.40 6.66
CA VAL A 32 14.13 18.69 6.30
C VAL A 32 13.90 19.74 7.39
N GLU A 33 12.70 19.77 8.00
CA GLU A 33 12.41 20.65 9.13
C GLU A 33 13.31 20.34 10.33
N GLN A 34 13.45 19.06 10.72
CA GLN A 34 14.31 18.65 11.82
C GLN A 34 15.79 18.98 11.56
N LEU A 35 16.28 18.80 10.33
CA LEU A 35 17.65 19.13 9.96
C LEU A 35 17.92 20.64 10.06
N ARG A 36 16.99 21.47 9.59
CA ARG A 36 17.10 22.93 9.68
C ARG A 36 17.07 23.41 11.13
N ALA A 37 16.18 22.84 11.95
CA ALA A 37 16.13 23.14 13.38
C ALA A 37 17.44 22.78 14.11
N ALA A 38 18.14 21.74 13.64
CA ALA A 38 19.46 21.35 14.14
C ALA A 38 20.63 22.19 13.59
N GLY A 39 20.37 23.20 12.75
CA GLY A 39 21.38 24.10 12.21
C GLY A 39 21.96 23.70 10.84
N VAL A 40 21.41 22.69 10.17
CA VAL A 40 21.83 22.33 8.80
C VAL A 40 21.22 23.32 7.81
N THR A 41 22.07 24.11 7.14
CA THR A 41 21.63 25.20 6.26
C THR A 41 21.28 24.77 4.84
N ASP A 42 21.85 23.66 4.34
CA ASP A 42 21.63 23.15 2.98
C ASP A 42 20.63 21.98 2.90
N ALA A 43 19.69 21.89 3.84
CA ALA A 43 18.66 20.86 3.80
C ALA A 43 17.55 21.21 2.79
N ARG A 44 17.38 20.38 1.75
CA ARG A 44 16.36 20.54 0.68
C ARG A 44 15.79 19.21 0.19
N ILE A 45 14.62 19.27 -0.43
CA ILE A 45 13.94 18.13 -1.06
C ILE A 45 14.17 18.18 -2.57
N GLU A 46 14.88 17.20 -3.09
CA GLU A 46 15.01 17.00 -4.53
C GLU A 46 13.76 16.30 -5.11
N ARG A 47 13.34 16.69 -6.32
CA ARG A 47 12.14 16.14 -6.96
C ARG A 47 12.47 15.55 -8.31
N PHE A 48 12.08 14.30 -8.49
CA PHE A 48 12.28 13.55 -9.72
C PHE A 48 10.92 13.17 -10.32
N PRO A 49 10.62 13.58 -11.56
CA PRO A 49 9.36 13.20 -12.23
C PRO A 49 9.16 11.68 -12.29
N ALA A 50 7.98 11.22 -11.86
CA ALA A 50 7.55 9.83 -11.87
C ALA A 50 6.49 9.62 -12.97
N ASP A 51 6.77 10.07 -14.20
CA ASP A 51 5.75 10.23 -15.25
C ASP A 51 5.71 9.07 -16.27
N SER A 52 6.44 7.97 -16.03
CA SER A 52 6.62 6.88 -17.00
C SER A 52 7.19 7.30 -18.35
N LYS A 53 7.79 8.48 -18.46
CA LYS A 53 8.49 8.95 -19.67
C LYS A 53 9.99 9.04 -19.42
N MET A 54 10.38 9.49 -18.24
CA MET A 54 11.79 9.61 -17.86
C MET A 54 12.42 8.25 -17.55
N PHE A 55 13.68 8.07 -17.95
CA PHE A 55 14.52 6.96 -17.54
C PHE A 55 15.54 7.43 -16.51
N TYR A 56 15.72 6.64 -15.46
CA TYR A 56 16.77 6.81 -14.46
C TYR A 56 17.72 5.61 -14.57
N GLY A 57 18.87 5.84 -15.21
CA GLY A 57 19.77 4.76 -15.61
C GLY A 57 19.09 3.85 -16.63
N THR A 58 18.90 2.58 -16.29
CA THR A 58 18.24 1.58 -17.14
C THR A 58 16.75 1.41 -16.84
N GLN A 59 16.22 2.05 -15.80
CA GLN A 59 14.85 1.85 -15.34
C GLN A 59 13.95 3.03 -15.69
N LYS A 60 12.77 2.73 -16.24
CA LYS A 60 11.73 3.75 -16.48
C LYS A 60 11.15 4.20 -15.15
N ALA A 61 10.92 5.50 -15.00
CA ALA A 61 10.25 6.04 -13.82
C ALA A 61 8.83 5.48 -13.72
N ARG A 62 8.53 4.64 -12.73
CA ARG A 62 7.15 4.14 -12.55
C ARG A 62 6.19 5.31 -12.26
N PRO A 63 4.90 5.24 -12.60
CA PRO A 63 3.90 6.21 -12.11
C PRO A 63 3.84 6.25 -10.57
N PRO A 64 3.55 7.39 -9.94
CA PRO A 64 3.28 7.41 -8.50
C PRO A 64 2.06 6.54 -8.21
N TRP A 65 2.06 5.92 -7.02
CA TRP A 65 0.94 5.10 -6.55
C TRP A 65 0.61 5.52 -5.12
N ASP A 66 -0.65 5.88 -4.89
CA ASP A 66 -1.15 6.33 -3.60
C ASP A 66 -2.61 5.91 -3.45
N ALA A 67 -2.89 4.98 -2.55
CA ALA A 67 -4.24 4.49 -2.30
C ALA A 67 -4.99 5.40 -1.33
N GLU A 68 -6.29 5.60 -1.55
CA GLU A 68 -7.14 6.37 -0.65
C GLU A 68 -7.87 5.43 0.32
N PHE A 69 -8.33 4.29 -0.18
CA PHE A 69 -9.10 3.33 0.59
C PHE A 69 -8.93 1.92 0.01
N ALA A 70 -8.87 0.92 0.90
CA ALA A 70 -9.08 -0.47 0.52
C ALA A 70 -9.53 -1.31 1.71
N GLU A 71 -10.42 -2.25 1.46
CA GLU A 71 -10.88 -3.22 2.44
C GLU A 71 -11.05 -4.61 1.84
N LEU A 72 -10.86 -5.63 2.69
CA LEU A 72 -11.16 -7.01 2.40
C LEU A 72 -12.17 -7.52 3.41
N TRP A 73 -13.29 -8.05 2.92
CA TRP A 73 -14.38 -8.55 3.75
C TRP A 73 -14.68 -10.02 3.45
N GLU A 74 -14.91 -10.80 4.50
CA GLU A 74 -15.60 -12.08 4.41
C GLU A 74 -17.11 -11.84 4.38
N LEU A 75 -17.80 -12.44 3.40
CA LEU A 75 -19.24 -12.37 3.26
C LEU A 75 -19.91 -13.68 3.66
N ARG A 76 -21.16 -13.58 4.11
CA ARG A 76 -22.05 -14.74 4.30
C ARG A 76 -23.33 -14.55 3.51
N GLU A 77 -23.78 -15.61 2.87
CA GLU A 77 -25.07 -15.65 2.22
C GLU A 77 -26.20 -15.68 3.27
N THR A 78 -27.16 -14.78 3.11
CA THR A 78 -28.36 -14.67 3.94
C THR A 78 -29.60 -14.67 3.04
N LYS A 79 -30.79 -14.66 3.63
CA LYS A 79 -32.06 -14.56 2.88
C LYS A 79 -32.14 -13.28 2.03
N ASP A 80 -31.43 -12.24 2.43
CA ASP A 80 -31.43 -10.92 1.78
C ASP A 80 -30.21 -10.72 0.86
N GLY A 81 -29.42 -11.78 0.63
CA GLY A 81 -28.20 -11.77 -0.20
C GLY A 81 -26.91 -11.84 0.61
N TRP A 82 -25.79 -11.49 -0.03
CA TRP A 82 -24.46 -11.50 0.59
C TRP A 82 -24.29 -10.33 1.57
N THR A 83 -24.00 -10.67 2.83
CA THR A 83 -23.83 -9.67 3.90
C THR A 83 -22.42 -9.73 4.47
N PRO A 84 -21.71 -8.60 4.62
CA PRO A 84 -20.41 -8.55 5.29
C PRO A 84 -20.48 -9.10 6.72
N GLN A 85 -19.55 -9.99 7.06
CA GLN A 85 -19.45 -10.58 8.40
C GLN A 85 -18.21 -10.09 9.13
N VAL A 86 -17.03 -10.26 8.52
CA VAL A 86 -15.75 -9.97 9.15
C VAL A 86 -14.90 -9.13 8.20
N ARG A 87 -14.37 -8.01 8.69
CA ARG A 87 -13.34 -7.24 7.97
C ARG A 87 -11.98 -7.88 8.22
N LEU A 88 -11.40 -8.46 7.19
CA LEU A 88 -10.12 -9.17 7.25
C LEU A 88 -8.93 -8.22 7.09
N ALA A 89 -9.08 -7.16 6.29
CA ALA A 89 -8.03 -6.15 6.10
C ALA A 89 -8.63 -4.76 5.85
N SER A 90 -7.88 -3.72 6.25
CA SER A 90 -8.24 -2.33 6.04
C SER A 90 -6.98 -1.49 5.84
N TRP A 91 -6.92 -0.78 4.72
CA TRP A 91 -5.85 0.16 4.38
C TRP A 91 -5.68 1.24 5.45
N GLU A 92 -6.80 1.78 5.94
CA GLU A 92 -6.80 2.82 6.97
C GLU A 92 -6.18 2.33 8.27
N ALA A 93 -6.44 1.08 8.66
CA ALA A 93 -5.87 0.50 9.86
C ALA A 93 -4.38 0.14 9.69
N MET A 94 -4.01 -0.50 8.59
CA MET A 94 -2.65 -0.97 8.34
C MET A 94 -2.32 -0.94 6.83
N PRO A 95 -1.64 0.10 6.32
CA PRO A 95 -1.35 0.23 4.88
C PRO A 95 -0.61 -0.95 4.25
N ILE A 96 0.17 -1.70 5.04
CA ILE A 96 0.93 -2.86 4.56
C ILE A 96 0.02 -4.00 4.06
N THR A 97 -1.27 -4.01 4.38
CA THR A 97 -2.20 -5.06 3.94
C THR A 97 -2.57 -4.95 2.46
N LEU A 98 -2.33 -3.81 1.82
CA LEU A 98 -2.66 -3.59 0.41
C LEU A 98 -1.46 -3.88 -0.48
N ALA A 99 -1.68 -4.67 -1.54
CA ALA A 99 -0.67 -4.92 -2.56
C ALA A 99 -0.27 -3.61 -3.27
N GLN A 100 1.02 -3.33 -3.24
CA GLN A 100 1.62 -2.17 -3.91
C GLN A 100 1.43 -2.25 -5.42
N ASP A 101 1.25 -1.10 -6.08
CA ASP A 101 0.99 -1.00 -7.52
C ASP A 101 -0.25 -1.78 -8.00
N SER A 102 -1.16 -2.19 -7.11
CA SER A 102 -2.44 -2.78 -7.53
C SER A 102 -3.28 -1.77 -8.33
N GLU A 103 -4.24 -2.25 -9.11
CA GLU A 103 -5.28 -1.42 -9.75
C GLU A 103 -6.50 -1.31 -8.85
N SER A 104 -7.27 -0.22 -9.00
CA SER A 104 -8.54 -0.04 -8.27
C SER A 104 -9.61 -0.99 -8.82
N GLY A 105 -10.55 -1.40 -7.96
CA GLY A 105 -11.56 -2.37 -8.34
C GLY A 105 -12.44 -2.81 -7.18
N GLU A 106 -13.61 -3.34 -7.52
CA GLU A 106 -14.55 -3.92 -6.57
C GLU A 106 -14.97 -5.30 -7.09
N VAL A 107 -14.63 -6.36 -6.35
CA VAL A 107 -14.88 -7.74 -6.77
C VAL A 107 -15.42 -8.54 -5.61
N THR A 108 -16.52 -9.26 -5.83
CA THR A 108 -17.06 -10.30 -4.95
C THR A 108 -16.84 -11.65 -5.61
N THR A 109 -16.13 -12.57 -4.95
CA THR A 109 -15.86 -13.91 -5.51
C THR A 109 -15.69 -14.93 -4.40
N GLU A 110 -15.89 -16.21 -4.71
CA GLU A 110 -15.36 -17.30 -3.90
C GLU A 110 -13.83 -17.18 -3.82
N LEU A 111 -13.29 -17.29 -2.61
CA LEU A 111 -11.88 -17.43 -2.30
C LEU A 111 -11.48 -18.84 -2.69
N VAL A 112 -10.31 -18.94 -3.28
CA VAL A 112 -9.78 -20.18 -3.81
C VAL A 112 -8.32 -20.24 -3.41
N ASP A 113 -7.90 -21.33 -2.76
CA ASP A 113 -6.48 -21.56 -2.50
C ASP A 113 -5.78 -22.06 -3.77
N CYS A 114 -5.13 -21.13 -4.48
CA CYS A 114 -4.33 -21.41 -5.65
C CYS A 114 -2.90 -21.79 -5.28
N ARG A 115 -2.71 -22.81 -4.43
CA ARG A 115 -1.40 -23.27 -3.89
C ARG A 115 -0.21 -22.87 -4.77
N ALA A 116 0.81 -22.25 -4.18
CA ALA A 116 1.99 -21.79 -4.90
C ALA A 116 2.89 -22.95 -5.37
N GLU A 117 2.42 -23.76 -6.32
CA GLU A 117 3.24 -24.74 -7.02
C GLU A 117 3.69 -24.14 -8.34
N ARG A 118 5.01 -23.90 -8.44
CA ARG A 118 5.66 -23.37 -9.64
C ARG A 118 5.63 -24.44 -10.75
N ARG A 119 4.54 -24.51 -11.51
CA ARG A 119 4.54 -25.05 -12.87
C ARG A 119 3.88 -24.05 -13.80
N PHE A 120 4.68 -23.57 -14.75
CA PHE A 120 4.33 -22.53 -15.73
C PHE A 120 3.31 -22.98 -16.79
N ASP A 121 2.67 -24.14 -16.62
CA ASP A 121 1.99 -24.85 -17.71
C ASP A 121 0.64 -25.50 -17.33
N SER A 122 0.12 -25.24 -16.13
CA SER A 122 -1.22 -25.72 -15.76
C SER A 122 -1.89 -24.76 -14.78
N ALA A 123 -3.16 -24.44 -15.02
CA ALA A 123 -3.98 -23.71 -14.06
C ALA A 123 -3.94 -24.46 -12.72
N PRO A 124 -3.72 -23.75 -11.59
CA PRO A 124 -3.70 -24.39 -10.28
C PRO A 124 -5.06 -25.05 -10.00
N GLU A 125 -5.02 -26.18 -9.30
CA GLU A 125 -6.23 -26.87 -8.85
C GLU A 125 -6.88 -26.02 -7.75
N CYS A 126 -7.93 -25.32 -8.15
CA CYS A 126 -8.65 -24.33 -7.36
C CYS A 126 -9.68 -25.02 -6.44
N VAL A 127 -9.48 -24.98 -5.11
CA VAL A 127 -10.49 -25.41 -4.13
C VAL A 127 -11.19 -24.17 -3.55
N PRO A 128 -12.53 -24.04 -3.68
CA PRO A 128 -13.26 -22.90 -3.14
C PRO A 128 -13.42 -22.99 -1.61
N GLU A 129 -13.12 -21.91 -0.91
CA GLU A 129 -13.34 -21.70 0.52
C GLU A 129 -13.85 -20.27 0.75
N ASN A 130 -15.17 -20.07 0.92
CA ASN A 130 -15.86 -18.81 1.29
C ASN A 130 -15.81 -17.64 0.29
N THR A 131 -16.76 -16.70 0.32
CA THR A 131 -16.82 -15.55 -0.60
C THR A 131 -16.24 -14.28 0.04
N GLN A 132 -15.38 -13.57 -0.70
CA GLN A 132 -14.73 -12.33 -0.26
C GLN A 132 -15.06 -11.15 -1.18
N VAL A 133 -15.15 -9.95 -0.60
CA VAL A 133 -15.17 -8.67 -1.35
C VAL A 133 -13.85 -7.95 -1.16
N PHE A 134 -13.21 -7.61 -2.28
CA PHE A 134 -12.11 -6.66 -2.30
C PHE A 134 -12.61 -5.37 -2.94
N THR A 135 -12.49 -4.26 -2.21
CA THR A 135 -12.81 -2.93 -2.74
C THR A 135 -11.59 -2.05 -2.60
N LYS A 136 -11.23 -1.36 -3.68
CA LYS A 136 -10.16 -0.38 -3.73
C LYS A 136 -10.58 0.81 -4.57
N SER A 137 -10.41 2.02 -4.01
CA SER A 137 -10.48 3.30 -4.72
C SER A 137 -9.11 3.98 -4.71
#